data_AF-A0A2V5WSZ7-F1
#
_entry.id   AF-A0A2V5WSZ7-F1
#
_cell.length_a   1.000
_cell.length_b   1.000
_cell.length_c   1.000
_cell.angle_alpha   90.00
_cell.angle_beta   90.00
_cell.angle_gamma   90.00
#
_symmetry.space_group_name_H-M   'P 1'
#
loop_
_entity.id
_entity.type
_entity.pdbx_description
1 polymer ?
#
loop_
_entity_poly.entity_id
_entity_poly.type
_entity_poly.pdbx_seq_one_letter_code
_entity_poly.pdbx_strand_id
1 'polypeptide(L)'
;MKSFWLVKQEPSSYSWSDFVAEGQTSWTGVRNYAARNNLRKMRKGDEVLASVKPLRRPVTLREIKSNPRLTEIALVRQSRLSVMALAESEFREILKIATT
;
A
#
# COMPACT_ATOMS: atom_id res chain seq x y z
N MET A 1 -11.61 15.66 -0.12
CA MET A 1 -11.18 14.74 -1.21
C MET A 1 -10.45 13.57 -0.56
N LYS A 2 -10.69 12.35 -1.03
CA LYS A 2 -10.11 11.11 -0.47
C LYS A 2 -8.61 11.03 -0.81
N SER A 3 -7.77 10.61 0.14
CA SER A 3 -6.36 10.30 -0.14
C SER A 3 -6.16 8.79 -0.32
N PHE A 4 -5.11 8.45 -1.06
CA PHE A 4 -4.79 7.07 -1.45
C PHE A 4 -3.40 6.70 -0.94
N TRP A 5 -3.28 5.49 -0.42
CA TRP A 5 -2.08 5.04 0.28
C TRP A 5 -1.68 3.63 -0.13
N LEU A 6 -0.39 3.35 -0.03
CA LEU A 6 0.17 2.01 -0.10
C LEU A 6 0.95 1.73 1.18
N VAL A 7 0.68 0.57 1.77
CA VAL A 7 1.36 0.09 2.97
C VAL A 7 1.98 -1.30 2.73
N LYS A 8 3.24 -1.46 3.12
CA LYS A 8 3.93 -2.75 3.10
C LYS A 8 3.65 -3.49 4.41
N GLN A 9 3.24 -4.73 4.28
CA GLN A 9 3.10 -5.68 5.38
C GLN A 9 3.72 -7.01 4.99
N GLU A 10 4.42 -7.63 5.94
CA GLU A 10 4.96 -8.98 5.78
C GLU A 10 3.92 -10.00 6.25
N PRO A 11 3.52 -10.99 5.41
CA PRO A 11 2.52 -11.99 5.78
C PRO A 11 2.87 -12.79 7.04
N SER A 12 4.17 -13.03 7.27
CA SER A 12 4.67 -13.77 8.44
C SER A 12 4.50 -13.01 9.76
N SER A 13 4.31 -11.69 9.70
CA SER A 13 4.16 -10.85 10.89
C SER A 13 2.69 -10.61 11.24
N TYR A 14 1.85 -10.42 10.22
CA TYR A 14 0.39 -10.28 10.39
C TYR A 14 -0.29 -10.57 9.05
N SER A 15 -1.15 -11.60 9.02
CA SER A 15 -1.75 -12.08 7.79
C SER A 15 -3.05 -11.34 7.45
N TRP A 16 -3.49 -11.44 6.19
CA TRP A 16 -4.79 -10.90 5.80
C TRP A 16 -5.96 -11.66 6.45
N SER A 17 -5.82 -12.96 6.69
CA SER A 17 -6.84 -13.76 7.39
C SER A 17 -7.06 -13.27 8.82
N ASP A 18 -5.98 -12.95 9.54
CA ASP A 18 -6.08 -12.43 10.91
C ASP A 18 -6.80 -11.08 10.91
N PHE A 19 -6.43 -10.19 9.98
CA PHE A 19 -7.13 -8.91 9.79
C PHE A 19 -8.63 -9.06 9.56
N VAL A 20 -9.03 -10.01 8.71
CA VAL A 20 -10.45 -10.27 8.41
C VAL A 20 -11.18 -10.81 9.64
N ALA A 21 -10.56 -11.71 10.41
CA ALA A 21 -11.14 -12.28 11.62
C ALA A 21 -11.30 -11.23 12.74
N GLU A 22 -10.32 -10.34 12.91
CA GLU A 22 -10.34 -9.27 13.92
C GLU A 22 -11.22 -8.08 13.51
N GLY A 23 -11.43 -7.87 12.20
CA GLY A 23 -12.21 -6.77 11.63
C GLY A 23 -11.51 -5.39 11.68
N GLN A 24 -10.61 -5.18 12.64
CA GLN A 24 -9.77 -3.98 12.75
C GLN A 24 -8.45 -4.30 13.42
N THR A 25 -7.42 -3.50 13.14
CA THR A 25 -6.12 -3.62 13.81
C THR A 25 -5.43 -2.26 13.92
N SER A 26 -4.40 -2.18 14.75
CA SER A 26 -3.55 -1.00 14.90
C SER A 26 -2.28 -1.12 14.05
N TRP A 27 -1.98 -0.10 13.26
CA TRP A 27 -0.74 -0.06 12.48
C TRP A 27 0.46 0.35 13.35
N THR A 28 1.13 -0.63 13.94
CA THR A 28 2.24 -0.42 14.90
C THR A 28 3.61 -0.73 14.27
N GLY A 29 4.70 -0.59 15.04
CA GLY A 29 6.05 -1.01 14.62
C GLY A 29 6.77 -0.09 13.61
N VAL A 30 6.18 1.06 13.24
CA VAL A 30 6.79 1.99 12.27
C VAL A 30 7.93 2.79 12.88
N ARG A 31 9.17 2.42 12.51
CA ARG A 31 10.41 3.09 12.96
C ARG A 31 10.95 4.13 11.98
N ASN A 32 10.48 4.12 10.72
CA ASN A 32 10.88 5.12 9.73
C ASN A 32 10.09 6.42 9.94
N TYR A 33 10.79 7.55 10.13
CA TYR A 33 10.16 8.85 10.40
C TYR A 33 9.24 9.33 9.27
N ALA A 34 9.61 9.13 8.01
CA ALA A 34 8.78 9.51 6.87
C ALA A 34 7.50 8.65 6.81
N ALA A 35 7.59 7.34 7.04
CA ALA A 35 6.43 6.46 7.14
C ALA A 35 5.50 6.88 8.30
N ARG A 36 6.06 7.17 9.47
CA ARG A 36 5.30 7.68 10.63
C ARG A 36 4.59 9.00 10.29
N ASN A 37 5.29 9.91 9.61
CA ASN A 37 4.71 11.19 9.21
C ASN A 37 3.60 11.01 8.15
N ASN A 38 3.69 10.00 7.28
CA ASN A 38 2.61 9.64 6.36
C ASN A 38 1.39 9.08 7.10
N LEU A 39 1.58 8.18 8.07
CA LEU A 39 0.48 7.69 8.92
C LEU A 39 -0.27 8.84 9.62
N ARG A 40 0.46 9.84 10.14
CA ARG A 40 -0.12 11.02 10.78
C ARG A 40 -0.98 11.88 9.84
N LYS A 41 -0.80 11.77 8.53
CA LYS A 41 -1.58 12.51 7.52
C LYS A 41 -2.85 11.77 7.11
N MET A 42 -2.93 10.45 7.34
CA MET A 42 -4.09 9.63 7.00
C MET A 42 -5.32 10.08 7.78
N ARG A 43 -6.49 9.99 7.15
CA ARG A 43 -7.78 10.25 7.79
C ARG A 43 -8.77 9.12 7.54
N LYS A 44 -9.78 9.03 8.41
CA LYS A 44 -10.92 8.11 8.18
C LYS A 44 -11.54 8.41 6.83
N GLY A 45 -11.79 7.36 6.05
CA GLY A 45 -12.31 7.47 4.69
C GLY A 45 -11.23 7.50 3.61
N ASP A 46 -9.94 7.55 3.95
CA ASP A 46 -8.87 7.30 2.98
C ASP A 46 -8.84 5.84 2.53
N GLU A 47 -8.32 5.57 1.33
CA GLU A 47 -8.17 4.22 0.79
C GLU A 47 -6.72 3.75 0.85
N VAL A 48 -6.55 2.46 1.16
CA VAL A 48 -5.25 1.85 1.42
C VAL A 48 -5.12 0.52 0.67
N LEU A 49 -4.04 0.40 -0.10
CA LEU A 49 -3.53 -0.88 -0.61
C LEU A 49 -2.53 -1.44 0.39
N ALA A 50 -2.78 -2.65 0.90
CA ALA A 50 -1.82 -3.39 1.72
C ALA A 50 -1.24 -4.56 0.92
N SER A 51 0.09 -4.77 0.96
CA SER A 51 0.75 -5.83 0.17
C SER A 51 0.30 -7.26 0.49
N VAL A 52 -0.29 -7.48 1.67
CA VAL A 52 -0.86 -8.77 2.08
C VAL A 52 -2.34 -8.92 1.71
N LYS A 53 -3.01 -7.83 1.34
CA LYS A 53 -4.42 -7.87 0.96
C LYS A 53 -4.54 -8.54 -0.42
N PRO A 54 -5.27 -9.67 -0.54
CA PRO A 54 -5.47 -10.30 -1.82
C PRO A 54 -6.26 -9.37 -2.75
N LEU A 55 -5.80 -9.31 -4.00
CA LEU A 55 -6.52 -8.74 -5.13
C LEU A 55 -6.97 -9.87 -6.05
N ARG A 56 -7.76 -9.56 -7.10
CA ARG A 56 -8.22 -10.57 -8.07
C ARG A 56 -7.06 -11.38 -8.65
N ARG A 57 -5.93 -10.73 -8.95
CA ARG A 57 -4.63 -11.38 -9.06
C ARG A 57 -3.55 -10.57 -8.33
N PRO A 58 -2.48 -11.22 -7.83
CA PRO A 58 -1.32 -10.51 -7.31
C PRO A 58 -0.72 -9.57 -8.37
N VAL A 59 -0.36 -8.36 -7.96
CA VAL A 59 0.40 -7.42 -8.77
C VAL A 59 1.85 -7.48 -8.33
N THR A 60 2.73 -7.94 -9.22
CA THR A 60 4.14 -8.15 -8.87
C THR A 60 4.93 -6.84 -8.90
N LEU A 61 6.02 -6.77 -8.13
CA LEU A 61 6.92 -5.61 -8.18
C LEU A 61 7.54 -5.42 -9.57
N ARG A 62 7.71 -6.50 -10.34
CA ARG A 62 8.18 -6.45 -11.73
C ARG A 62 7.19 -5.68 -12.61
N GLU A 63 5.91 -6.00 -12.53
CA GLU A 63 4.86 -5.32 -13.29
C GLU A 63 4.77 -3.83 -12.93
N ILE A 64 4.84 -3.51 -11.63
CA ILE A 64 4.85 -2.12 -11.15
C ILE A 64 6.06 -1.37 -11.74
N LYS A 65 7.26 -1.96 -11.67
CA LYS A 65 8.49 -1.33 -12.19
C LYS A 65 8.50 -1.18 -13.71
N SER A 66 7.80 -2.06 -14.44
CA SER A 66 7.69 -1.97 -15.90
C SER A 66 6.61 -1.01 -16.38
N ASN A 67 5.72 -0.53 -15.51
CA ASN A 67 4.63 0.37 -15.91
C ASN A 67 5.10 1.84 -15.87
N PRO A 68 5.14 2.57 -17.01
CA PRO A 68 5.58 3.96 -17.07
C PRO A 68 4.78 4.92 -16.19
N ARG A 69 3.53 4.57 -15.85
CA ARG A 69 2.67 5.38 -14.97
C ARG A 69 3.01 5.23 -13.48
N LEU A 70 3.87 4.27 -13.14
CA LEU A 70 4.19 3.92 -11.75
C LEU A 70 5.68 4.05 -11.43
N THR A 71 6.53 4.50 -12.36
CA THR A 71 7.98 4.56 -12.13
C THR A 71 8.38 5.53 -11.03
N GLU A 72 7.58 6.58 -10.83
CA GLU A 72 7.88 7.65 -9.89
C GLU A 72 7.33 7.43 -8.47
N ILE A 73 6.54 6.38 -8.25
CA ILE A 73 5.95 6.16 -6.93
C ILE A 73 7.03 5.81 -5.90
N ALA A 74 6.75 6.15 -4.65
CA ALA A 74 7.69 5.91 -3.55
C ALA A 74 8.05 4.42 -3.37
N LEU A 75 7.18 3.49 -3.79
CA LEU A 75 7.48 2.05 -3.75
C LEU A 75 8.70 1.69 -4.61
N VAL A 76 8.86 2.36 -5.76
CA VAL A 76 9.96 2.14 -6.71
C VAL A 76 11.19 2.93 -6.27
N ARG A 77 11.00 4.21 -5.88
CA ARG A 77 12.10 5.14 -5.57
C ARG A 77 12.68 5.00 -4.16
N GLN A 78 11.91 4.49 -3.19
CA GLN A 78 12.26 4.48 -1.77
C GLN A 78 12.03 3.09 -1.15
N SER A 79 12.97 2.17 -1.38
CA SER A 79 12.86 0.76 -0.97
C SER A 79 12.53 0.55 0.52
N ARG A 80 13.07 1.40 1.40
CA ARG A 80 12.90 1.31 2.87
C ARG A 80 11.66 2.01 3.42
N LEU A 81 10.88 2.70 2.59
CA LEU A 81 9.63 3.33 3.03
C LEU A 81 8.52 2.27 3.07
N SER A 82 7.78 2.18 4.16
CA SER A 82 6.71 1.17 4.35
C SER A 82 5.30 1.75 4.25
N VAL A 83 5.14 3.06 4.38
CA VAL A 83 3.85 3.76 4.27
C VAL A 83 4.01 4.92 3.31
N MET A 84 3.25 4.93 2.23
CA MET A 84 3.45 5.81 1.08
C MET A 84 2.13 6.43 0.64
N ALA A 85 2.17 7.71 0.28
CA ALA A 85 1.07 8.33 -0.45
C ALA A 85 1.13 7.91 -1.92
N LEU A 86 -0.04 7.81 -2.55
CA LEU A 86 -0.22 7.63 -3.97
C LEU A 86 -1.15 8.72 -4.52
N ALA A 87 -0.92 9.13 -5.75
CA ALA A 87 -1.94 9.81 -6.54
C ALA A 87 -3.08 8.84 -6.86
N GLU A 88 -4.29 9.38 -7.05
CA GLU A 88 -5.46 8.57 -7.41
C GLU A 88 -5.24 7.76 -8.71
N SER A 89 -4.60 8.37 -9.70
CA SER A 89 -4.26 7.72 -10.96
C SER A 89 -3.34 6.52 -10.78
N GLU A 90 -2.34 6.62 -9.91
CA GLU A 90 -1.40 5.54 -9.59
C GLU A 90 -2.10 4.40 -8.85
N PHE A 91 -2.93 4.74 -7.86
CA PHE A 91 -3.72 3.77 -7.11
C PHE A 91 -4.66 2.97 -8.03
N ARG A 92 -5.37 3.67 -8.92
CA ARG A 92 -6.28 3.05 -9.89
C ARG A 92 -5.53 2.21 -10.92
N GLU A 93 -4.34 2.63 -11.35
CA GLU A 93 -3.51 1.86 -12.27
C GLU A 93 -3.08 0.53 -11.64
N ILE A 94 -2.67 0.52 -10.36
CA ILE A 94 -2.34 -0.74 -9.65
C ILE A 94 -3.55 -1.68 -9.61
N LEU A 95 -4.74 -1.15 -9.28
CA LEU A 95 -5.97 -1.94 -9.29
C LEU A 95 -6.31 -2.47 -10.69
N LYS A 96 -6.11 -1.68 -11.74
CA LYS A 96 -6.32 -2.09 -13.13
C LYS A 96 -5.44 -3.27 -13.51
N ILE A 97 -4.15 -3.23 -13.15
CA ILE A 97 -3.22 -4.34 -13.37
C ILE A 97 -3.78 -5.61 -12.71
N ALA A 98 -4.26 -5.51 -11.47
CA ALA A 98 -4.82 -6.65 -10.73
C ALA A 98 -6.11 -7.24 -11.33
N THR A 99 -6.78 -6.53 -12.23
CA THR A 99 -8.04 -6.97 -12.86
C THR A 99 -7.90 -7.45 -14.29
N THR A 100 -6.74 -7.19 -14.92
CA THR A 100 -6.38 -7.68 -16.25
C THR A 100 -5.92 -9.12 -16.15
#